data_AF-A0AAV2LWD4-F1
#
_entry.id   AF-A0AAV2LWD4-F1
#
_cell.length_a   1.000
_cell.length_b   1.000
_cell.length_c   1.000
_cell.angle_alpha   90.00
_cell.angle_beta   90.00
_cell.angle_gamma   90.00
#
_symmetry.space_group_name_H-M   'P 1'
#
loop_
_entity.id
_entity.type
_entity.pdbx_description
1 polymer ?
#
loop_
_entity_poly.entity_id
_entity_poly.type
_entity_poly.pdbx_seq_one_letter_code
_entity_poly.pdbx_strand_id
1 'polypeptide(L)'
;MKDAAKLENLARDAKDAAVLNGVLMRTKEASNSAELLTYAPFTLFPTPVPKAVFRQAVDVQIHYNSLVDKISQSSDFLEEALASTIEVDEFTSRLFKIHKQILEEGRSQSVVLGLNRSDYMLDQRDDGSSALKQIEINTISASFGGLSAGVVNVHK
;
A
#
# COMPACT_ATOMS: atom_id res chain seq x y z
N MET A 1 -31.87 -3.25 21.03
CA MET A 1 -31.17 -4.00 22.12
C MET A 1 -30.62 -5.35 21.67
N LYS A 2 -31.39 -6.28 21.08
CA LYS A 2 -30.87 -7.60 20.64
C LYS A 2 -29.73 -7.54 19.59
N ASP A 3 -29.76 -6.53 18.71
CA ASP A 3 -28.77 -6.38 17.64
C ASP A 3 -27.42 -5.83 18.13
N ALA A 4 -27.46 -4.92 19.11
CA ALA A 4 -26.25 -4.35 19.72
C ALA A 4 -25.43 -5.42 20.46
N ALA A 5 -26.08 -6.27 21.26
CA ALA A 5 -25.40 -7.37 21.96
C ALA A 5 -24.80 -8.39 20.98
N LYS A 6 -25.45 -8.64 19.84
CA LYS A 6 -24.92 -9.52 18.80
C LYS A 6 -23.69 -8.90 18.13
N LEU A 7 -23.74 -7.60 17.84
CA LEU A 7 -22.63 -6.86 17.25
C LEU A 7 -21.40 -6.82 18.19
N GLU A 8 -21.62 -6.58 19.48
CA GLU A 8 -20.56 -6.60 20.49
C GLU A 8 -19.87 -7.97 20.60
N ASN A 9 -20.65 -9.06 20.63
CA ASN A 9 -20.11 -10.40 20.64
C ASN A 9 -19.28 -10.68 19.37
N LEU A 10 -19.80 -10.34 18.19
CA LEU A 10 -19.08 -10.55 16.94
C LEU A 10 -17.79 -9.71 16.89
N ALA A 11 -17.82 -8.48 17.37
CA ALA A 11 -16.64 -7.62 17.45
C ALA A 11 -15.58 -8.17 18.43
N ARG A 12 -16.00 -8.80 19.53
CA ARG A 12 -15.07 -9.51 20.43
C ARG A 12 -14.44 -10.70 19.73
N ASP A 13 -15.26 -11.57 19.15
CA ASP A 13 -14.78 -12.79 18.49
C ASP A 13 -13.83 -12.47 17.32
N ALA A 14 -14.11 -11.39 16.57
CA ALA A 14 -13.24 -10.92 15.50
C ALA A 14 -11.89 -10.37 16.01
N LYS A 15 -11.85 -9.71 17.17
CA LYS A 15 -10.59 -9.26 17.79
C LYS A 15 -9.73 -10.44 18.23
N ASP A 16 -10.36 -11.46 18.82
CA ASP A 16 -9.67 -12.69 19.21
C ASP A 16 -9.12 -13.41 17.97
N ALA A 17 -9.92 -13.50 16.90
CA ALA A 17 -9.48 -14.05 15.62
C ALA A 17 -8.32 -13.25 15.00
N ALA A 18 -8.33 -11.92 15.09
CA ALA A 18 -7.25 -11.07 14.62
C ALA A 18 -5.92 -11.38 15.34
N VAL A 19 -5.97 -11.54 16.66
CA VAL A 19 -4.80 -11.93 17.47
C VAL A 19 -4.31 -13.32 17.06
N LEU A 20 -5.21 -14.30 16.95
CA LEU A 20 -4.86 -15.68 16.56
C LEU A 20 -4.28 -15.78 15.15
N ASN A 21 -4.64 -14.86 14.25
CA ASN A 21 -4.12 -14.80 12.87
C ASN A 21 -2.95 -13.83 12.71
N GLY A 22 -2.35 -13.33 13.80
CA GLY A 22 -1.17 -12.47 13.75
C GLY A 22 -1.42 -11.08 13.16
N VAL A 23 -2.67 -10.62 13.13
CA VAL A 23 -3.05 -9.26 12.72
C VAL A 23 -2.76 -8.31 13.89
N LEU A 24 -1.48 -8.07 14.14
CA LEU A 24 -0.98 -7.42 15.35
C LEU A 24 -0.16 -6.16 15.06
N MET A 25 -0.13 -5.25 16.03
CA MET A 25 0.78 -4.10 16.07
C MET A 25 1.20 -3.80 17.51
N ARG A 26 2.33 -3.13 17.67
CA ARG A 26 2.76 -2.61 18.97
C ARG A 26 1.81 -1.51 19.43
N THR A 27 1.62 -1.40 20.74
CA THR A 27 0.83 -0.30 21.29
C THR A 27 1.61 1.02 21.21
N LYS A 28 0.91 2.15 21.34
CA LYS A 28 1.55 3.47 21.29
C LYS A 28 2.48 3.67 22.49
N GLU A 29 2.11 3.12 23.64
CA GLU A 29 2.85 3.20 24.89
C GLU A 29 4.11 2.33 24.88
N ALA A 30 4.15 1.29 24.03
CA ALA A 30 5.24 0.32 23.94
C ALA A 30 5.74 0.13 22.49
N SER A 31 5.89 1.22 21.74
CA SER A 31 6.23 1.20 20.30
C SER A 31 7.56 0.52 19.94
N ASN A 32 8.48 0.41 20.91
CA ASN A 32 9.78 -0.24 20.76
C ASN A 32 9.87 -1.62 21.44
N SER A 33 8.78 -2.12 22.05
CA SER A 33 8.74 -3.45 22.70
C SER A 33 7.79 -4.38 21.97
N ALA A 34 8.14 -5.67 21.90
CA ALA A 34 7.26 -6.72 21.40
C ALA A 34 6.46 -7.42 22.51
N GLU A 35 6.64 -7.02 23.77
CA GLU A 35 5.99 -7.64 24.93
C GLU A 35 4.52 -7.23 25.07
N LEU A 36 4.16 -6.05 24.55
CA LEU A 36 2.80 -5.52 24.58
C LEU A 36 2.31 -5.23 23.15
N LEU A 37 1.39 -6.08 22.68
CA LEU A 37 0.80 -5.99 21.34
C LEU A 37 -0.72 -5.80 21.45
N THR A 38 -1.29 -5.25 20.40
CA THR A 38 -2.74 -5.17 20.17
C THR A 38 -3.06 -5.58 18.74
N TYR A 39 -4.32 -5.83 18.42
CA TYR A 39 -4.72 -6.10 17.04
C TYR A 39 -4.53 -4.85 16.17
N ALA A 40 -4.08 -5.03 14.93
CA ALA A 40 -4.09 -3.95 13.94
C ALA A 40 -5.54 -3.58 13.58
N PRO A 41 -5.90 -2.30 13.38
CA PRO A 41 -7.26 -1.92 13.01
C PRO A 41 -7.74 -2.61 11.73
N PHE A 42 -8.98 -3.12 11.76
CA PHE A 42 -9.64 -3.79 10.63
C PHE A 42 -11.15 -3.54 10.67
N THR A 43 -11.85 -3.77 9.55
CA THR A 43 -13.31 -3.67 9.49
C THR A 43 -13.95 -4.97 10.00
N LEU A 44 -15.11 -4.90 10.66
CA LEU A 44 -15.77 -6.11 11.15
C LEU A 44 -16.23 -7.04 10.01
N PHE A 45 -16.66 -6.44 8.90
CA PHE A 45 -17.08 -7.16 7.70
C PHE A 45 -16.21 -6.75 6.51
N PRO A 46 -16.00 -7.65 5.54
CA PRO A 46 -15.33 -7.30 4.29
C PRO A 46 -16.20 -6.33 3.49
N THR A 47 -15.58 -5.29 2.93
CA THR A 47 -16.27 -4.35 2.03
C THR A 47 -16.54 -5.04 0.68
N PRO A 48 -17.80 -5.04 0.18
CA PRO A 48 -18.09 -5.57 -1.14
C PRO A 48 -17.38 -4.78 -2.24
N VAL A 49 -16.71 -5.48 -3.16
CA VAL A 49 -16.04 -4.88 -4.32
C VAL A 49 -16.51 -5.58 -5.59
N PRO A 50 -16.92 -4.86 -6.65
CA PRO A 50 -17.33 -5.49 -7.89
C PRO A 50 -16.19 -6.31 -8.51
N LYS A 51 -16.49 -7.56 -8.88
CA LYS A 51 -15.49 -8.52 -9.37
C LYS A 51 -14.70 -8.01 -10.58
N ALA A 52 -15.35 -7.28 -11.48
CA ALA A 52 -14.74 -6.77 -12.70
C ALA A 52 -13.61 -5.76 -12.40
N VAL A 53 -13.87 -4.76 -11.55
CA VAL A 53 -12.87 -3.74 -11.19
C VAL A 53 -11.75 -4.32 -10.32
N PHE A 54 -12.06 -5.31 -9.47
CA PHE A 54 -11.03 -6.04 -8.73
C PHE A 54 -10.06 -6.76 -9.68
N ARG A 55 -10.59 -7.49 -10.67
CA ARG A 55 -9.75 -8.18 -11.66
C ARG A 55 -8.94 -7.20 -12.51
N GLN A 56 -9.54 -6.09 -12.93
CA GLN A 56 -8.82 -5.03 -13.62
C GLN A 56 -7.61 -4.52 -12.82
N ALA A 57 -7.75 -4.30 -11.51
CA ALA A 57 -6.66 -3.86 -10.64
C ALA A 57 -5.52 -4.90 -10.54
N VAL A 58 -5.88 -6.18 -10.46
CA VAL A 58 -4.91 -7.29 -10.43
C VAL A 58 -4.16 -7.39 -11.75
N ASP A 59 -4.89 -7.37 -12.86
CA ASP A 59 -4.34 -7.62 -14.20
C ASP A 59 -3.42 -6.47 -14.64
N VAL A 60 -3.71 -5.23 -14.25
CA VAL A 60 -2.89 -4.05 -14.62
C VAL A 60 -1.59 -3.93 -13.82
N GLN A 61 -1.44 -4.64 -12.70
CA GLN A 61 -0.27 -4.49 -11.80
C GLN A 61 1.06 -4.74 -12.52
N ILE A 62 1.12 -5.70 -13.44
CA ILE A 62 2.34 -5.99 -14.21
C ILE A 62 2.74 -4.81 -15.10
N HIS A 63 1.76 -4.07 -15.64
CA HIS A 63 2.01 -2.92 -16.50
C HIS A 63 2.55 -1.74 -15.67
N TYR A 64 2.02 -1.51 -14.47
CA TYR A 64 2.58 -0.52 -13.56
C TYR A 64 3.99 -0.87 -13.11
N ASN A 65 4.28 -2.15 -12.84
CA ASN A 65 5.63 -2.58 -12.48
C ASN A 65 6.62 -2.28 -13.62
N SER A 66 6.26 -2.62 -14.87
CA SER A 66 7.09 -2.29 -16.04
C SER A 66 7.21 -0.80 -16.30
N LEU A 67 6.15 -0.02 -16.05
CA LEU A 67 6.18 1.44 -16.20
C LEU A 67 7.16 2.07 -15.21
N VAL A 68 7.04 1.72 -13.92
CA VAL A 68 7.95 2.22 -12.86
C VAL A 68 9.38 1.82 -13.14
N ASP A 69 9.63 0.58 -13.56
CA ASP A 69 10.97 0.11 -13.89
C ASP A 69 11.59 0.94 -15.01
N LYS A 70 10.87 1.15 -16.13
CA LYS A 70 11.34 1.96 -17.26
C LYS A 70 11.57 3.42 -16.88
N ILE A 71 10.67 4.02 -16.11
CA ILE A 71 10.83 5.40 -15.61
C ILE A 71 12.09 5.50 -14.75
N SER A 72 12.33 4.55 -13.84
CA SER A 72 13.49 4.57 -12.93
C SER A 72 14.84 4.48 -13.66
N GLN A 73 14.83 3.95 -14.88
CA GLN A 73 16.02 3.80 -15.71
C GLN A 73 16.24 4.98 -16.67
N SER A 74 15.23 5.84 -16.87
CA SER A 74 15.32 6.99 -17.77
C SER A 74 15.73 8.25 -16.99
N SER A 75 17.04 8.52 -16.96
CA SER A 75 17.59 9.71 -16.30
C SER A 75 17.00 11.01 -16.85
N ASP A 76 16.90 11.10 -18.17
CA ASP A 76 16.47 12.32 -18.86
C ASP A 76 15.00 12.63 -18.54
N PHE A 77 14.16 11.59 -18.51
CA PHE A 77 12.76 11.73 -18.12
C PHE A 77 12.62 12.16 -16.65
N LEU A 78 13.38 11.57 -15.74
CA LEU A 78 13.35 11.95 -14.32
C LEU A 78 13.84 13.38 -14.10
N GLU A 79 14.88 13.80 -14.80
CA GLU A 79 15.39 15.17 -14.75
C GLU A 79 14.38 16.18 -15.26
N GLU A 80 13.77 15.93 -16.42
CA GLU A 80 12.74 16.78 -16.99
C GLU A 80 11.50 16.86 -16.08
N ALA A 81 10.99 15.70 -15.64
CA ALA A 81 9.77 15.62 -14.84
C ALA A 81 9.91 16.27 -13.45
N LEU A 82 11.11 16.26 -12.86
CA LEU A 82 11.36 16.78 -11.52
C LEU A 82 12.04 18.16 -11.52
N ALA A 83 12.38 18.74 -12.68
CA ALA A 83 13.18 19.96 -12.81
C ALA A 83 12.68 21.11 -11.92
N SER A 84 11.38 21.45 -12.00
CA SER A 84 10.80 22.50 -11.17
C SER A 84 10.63 22.11 -9.70
N THR A 85 10.48 20.81 -9.42
CA THR A 85 10.26 20.31 -8.05
C THR A 85 11.54 20.38 -7.22
N ILE A 86 12.68 20.00 -7.80
CA ILE A 86 13.98 20.01 -7.09
C ILE A 86 14.49 21.41 -6.75
N GLU A 87 13.94 22.45 -7.41
CA GLU A 87 14.24 23.85 -7.12
C GLU A 87 13.55 24.35 -5.84
N VAL A 88 12.38 23.79 -5.52
CA VAL A 88 11.50 24.29 -4.45
C VAL A 88 11.33 23.33 -3.29
N ASP A 89 11.57 22.03 -3.49
CA ASP A 89 11.45 21.01 -2.45
C ASP A 89 12.83 20.43 -2.07
N GLU A 90 13.29 20.78 -0.87
CA GLU A 90 14.61 20.38 -0.38
C GLU A 90 14.77 18.86 -0.25
N PHE A 91 13.70 18.17 0.15
CA PHE A 91 13.73 16.73 0.33
C PHE A 91 13.97 15.99 -1.00
N THR A 92 13.16 16.29 -2.01
CA THR A 92 13.30 15.73 -3.37
C THR A 92 14.63 16.13 -4.00
N SER A 93 15.08 17.38 -3.79
CA SER A 93 16.39 17.85 -4.26
C SER A 93 17.53 16.97 -3.73
N ARG A 94 17.50 16.60 -2.45
CA ARG A 94 18.52 15.72 -1.84
C ARG A 94 18.47 14.30 -2.42
N LEU A 95 17.28 13.73 -2.62
CA LEU A 95 17.14 12.42 -3.26
C LEU A 95 17.68 12.43 -4.70
N PHE A 96 17.39 13.48 -5.46
CA PHE A 96 17.83 13.62 -6.84
C PHE A 96 19.35 13.85 -6.95
N LYS A 97 19.96 14.55 -5.99
CA LYS A 97 21.42 14.69 -5.90
C LYS A 97 22.11 13.33 -5.73
N ILE A 98 21.59 12.47 -4.85
CA ILE A 98 22.11 11.09 -4.69
C ILE A 98 21.99 10.33 -6.01
N HIS A 99 20.84 10.43 -6.67
CA HIS A 99 20.63 9.79 -7.97
C HIS A 99 21.67 10.23 -9.01
N LYS A 100 21.92 11.54 -9.18
CA LYS A 100 22.92 12.07 -10.12
C LYS A 100 24.34 11.59 -9.79
N GLN A 101 24.74 11.65 -8.51
CA GLN A 101 26.06 11.20 -8.08
C GLN A 101 26.31 9.73 -8.44
N ILE A 102 25.32 8.85 -8.22
CA ILE A 102 25.43 7.43 -8.56
C ILE A 102 25.51 7.20 -10.09
N LEU A 103 24.87 8.05 -10.91
CA LEU A 103 25.01 7.99 -12.36
C LEU A 103 26.41 8.41 -12.83
N GLU A 104 26.97 9.46 -12.23
CA GLU A 104 28.32 9.96 -12.53
C GLU A 104 29.42 8.95 -12.15
N GLU A 105 29.30 8.33 -10.97
CA GLU A 105 30.24 7.29 -10.50
C GLU A 105 30.07 5.96 -11.25
N GLY A 106 28.89 5.73 -11.83
CA GLY A 106 28.50 4.47 -12.47
C GLY A 106 27.81 3.52 -11.49
N ARG A 107 26.74 2.86 -11.95
CA ARG A 107 25.95 1.94 -11.11
C ARG A 107 26.76 0.69 -10.76
N SER A 108 26.97 0.46 -9.46
CA SER A 108 27.69 -0.72 -8.95
C SER A 108 26.80 -1.96 -8.75
N GLN A 109 25.49 -1.77 -8.59
CA GLN A 109 24.52 -2.84 -8.38
C GLN A 109 23.89 -3.28 -9.72
N SER A 110 24.02 -4.57 -10.04
CA SER A 110 23.48 -5.15 -11.28
C SER A 110 22.04 -5.67 -11.15
N VAL A 111 21.53 -5.82 -9.93
CA VAL A 111 20.20 -6.37 -9.65
C VAL A 111 19.33 -5.35 -8.92
N VAL A 112 18.11 -5.15 -9.42
CA VAL A 112 17.10 -4.27 -8.82
C VAL A 112 15.82 -5.06 -8.56
N LEU A 113 15.17 -4.80 -7.43
CA LEU A 113 13.88 -5.39 -7.06
C LEU A 113 12.92 -4.29 -6.63
N GLY A 114 11.75 -4.22 -7.29
CA GLY A 114 10.64 -3.35 -6.89
C GLY A 114 9.57 -4.14 -6.14
N LEU A 115 9.27 -3.73 -4.91
CA LEU A 115 8.10 -4.20 -4.15
C LEU A 115 7.12 -3.05 -4.03
N ASN A 116 6.24 -2.94 -5.03
CA ASN A 116 5.37 -1.78 -5.21
C ASN A 116 3.92 -2.11 -4.83
N ARG A 117 3.14 -1.09 -4.45
CA ARG A 117 1.69 -1.19 -4.27
C ARG A 117 0.99 -0.09 -5.05
N SER A 118 0.08 -0.45 -5.95
CA SER A 118 -0.78 0.51 -6.63
C SER A 118 -2.13 0.57 -5.92
N ASP A 119 -2.50 1.77 -5.47
CA ASP A 119 -3.68 2.02 -4.67
C ASP A 119 -4.80 2.63 -5.54
N TYR A 120 -6.03 2.17 -5.35
CA TYR A 120 -7.18 2.52 -6.18
C TYR A 120 -8.41 2.89 -5.35
N MET A 121 -9.26 3.74 -5.92
CA MET A 121 -10.62 3.99 -5.43
C MET A 121 -11.64 3.69 -6.53
N LEU A 122 -12.87 3.42 -6.11
CA LEU A 122 -14.00 3.21 -7.02
C LEU A 122 -14.74 4.52 -7.24
N ASP A 123 -14.80 4.93 -8.49
CA ASP A 123 -15.64 6.03 -8.97
C ASP A 123 -17.01 5.45 -9.34
N GLN A 124 -18.00 5.65 -8.46
CA GLN A 124 -19.37 5.17 -8.66
C GLN A 124 -20.16 6.19 -9.45
N ARG A 125 -20.76 5.75 -10.56
CA ARG A 125 -21.55 6.58 -11.46
C ARG A 125 -23.05 6.40 -11.22
N ASP A 126 -23.82 7.40 -11.63
CA ASP A 126 -25.29 7.42 -11.50
C ASP A 126 -25.99 6.26 -12.21
N ASP A 127 -25.35 5.69 -13.24
CA ASP A 127 -25.85 4.51 -13.98
C ASP A 127 -25.59 3.17 -13.26
N GLY A 128 -25.04 3.22 -12.04
CA GLY A 128 -24.69 2.05 -11.23
C GLY A 128 -23.38 1.37 -11.63
N SER A 129 -22.68 1.86 -12.66
CA SER A 129 -21.35 1.36 -13.02
C SER A 129 -20.28 1.89 -12.05
N SER A 130 -19.21 1.12 -11.87
CA SER A 130 -18.05 1.51 -11.09
C SER A 130 -16.82 1.51 -11.98
N ALA A 131 -16.09 2.63 -11.98
CA ALA A 131 -14.79 2.73 -12.64
C ALA A 131 -13.65 2.64 -11.62
N LEU A 132 -12.64 1.85 -11.94
CA LEU A 132 -11.41 1.79 -11.15
C LEU A 132 -10.55 3.04 -11.44
N LYS A 133 -10.18 3.80 -10.41
CA LYS A 133 -9.31 4.97 -10.53
C LYS A 133 -8.06 4.76 -9.68
N GLN A 134 -6.89 4.88 -10.30
CA GLN A 134 -5.63 4.86 -9.56
C GLN A 134 -5.48 6.18 -8.79
N ILE A 135 -5.10 6.07 -7.52
CA ILE A 135 -4.84 7.20 -6.63
C ILE A 135 -3.33 7.42 -6.48
N GLU A 136 -2.59 6.34 -6.24
CA GLU A 136 -1.15 6.41 -5.95
C GLU A 136 -0.44 5.12 -6.37
N ILE A 137 0.85 5.24 -6.67
CA ILE A 137 1.76 4.11 -6.70
C ILE A 137 2.88 4.29 -5.67
N ASN A 138 2.90 3.40 -4.69
CA ASN A 138 3.87 3.36 -3.60
C ASN A 138 5.04 2.45 -4.00
N THR A 139 6.21 3.03 -4.25
CA THR A 139 7.43 2.31 -4.70
C THR A 139 8.50 2.19 -3.62
N ILE A 140 8.26 2.76 -2.43
CA ILE A 140 9.12 2.68 -1.26
C ILE A 140 8.31 2.24 -0.05
N SER A 141 8.82 1.27 0.71
CA SER A 141 8.21 0.80 1.97
C SER A 141 6.72 0.42 1.84
N ALA A 142 6.36 -0.26 0.76
CA ALA A 142 4.99 -0.74 0.51
C ALA A 142 4.55 -1.73 1.61
N SER A 143 3.85 -1.20 2.60
CA SER A 143 3.51 -1.90 3.85
C SER A 143 2.23 -2.76 3.74
N PHE A 144 1.88 -3.44 4.85
CA PHE A 144 0.65 -4.22 5.07
C PHE A 144 0.49 -5.53 4.28
N GLY A 145 1.39 -5.87 3.35
CA GLY A 145 1.35 -7.15 2.64
C GLY A 145 1.22 -8.35 3.59
N GLY A 146 2.03 -8.39 4.65
CA GLY A 146 1.98 -9.46 5.66
C GLY A 146 0.67 -9.50 6.46
N LEU A 147 0.18 -8.35 6.95
CA LEU A 147 -1.03 -8.27 7.76
C LEU A 147 -2.30 -8.60 6.95
N SER A 148 -2.32 -8.25 5.67
CA SER A 148 -3.49 -8.45 4.79
C SER A 148 -3.92 -9.92 4.68
N ALA A 149 -2.97 -10.85 4.70
CA ALA A 149 -3.25 -12.29 4.66
C ALA A 149 -4.01 -12.78 5.90
N GLY A 150 -3.70 -12.23 7.09
CA GLY A 150 -4.39 -12.56 8.33
C GLY A 150 -5.82 -12.03 8.37
N VAL A 151 -6.07 -10.83 7.84
CA VAL A 151 -7.42 -10.21 7.80
C VAL A 151 -8.40 -11.08 7.01
N VAL A 152 -7.97 -11.72 5.93
CA VAL A 152 -8.81 -12.64 5.14
C VAL A 152 -9.36 -13.79 6.00
N ASN A 153 -8.56 -14.30 6.95
CA ASN A 153 -9.00 -15.37 7.84
C ASN A 153 -9.92 -14.87 8.96
N VAL A 154 -9.79 -13.61 9.38
CA VAL A 154 -10.69 -12.98 10.36
C VAL A 154 -12.11 -12.82 9.79
N HIS A 155 -12.24 -12.59 8.49
CA HIS A 155 -13.53 -12.41 7.82
C HIS A 155 -14.22 -13.70 7.36
N LYS A 156 -13.55 -14.85 7.44
CA LYS A 156 -14.13 -16.17 7.11
C LYS A 156 -14.84 -16.76 8.30
#